data_AF-A0A8T8WFA1-F1
#
_entry.id   AF-A0A8T8WFA1-F1
#
_cell.length_a   1.000
_cell.length_b   1.000
_cell.length_c   1.000
_cell.angle_alpha   90.00
_cell.angle_beta   90.00
_cell.angle_gamma   90.00
#
_symmetry.space_group_name_H-M   'P 1'
#
loop_
_entity.id
_entity.type
_entity.pdbx_description
1 polymer ?
#
loop_
_entity_poly.entity_id
_entity_poly.type
_entity_poly.pdbx_seq_one_letter_code
_entity_poly.pdbx_strand_id
1 'polypeptide(L)' 'MRDHRFHVVCRDCPTELLSDSERDATRLAADHENAAGHNVAIGRVD' A
#
# COMPACT_ATOMS: atom_id res chain seq x y z
N MET A 1 -4.88 -9.15 19.80
CA MET A 1 -5.20 -9.10 18.36
C MET A 1 -3.87 -8.83 17.67
N ARG A 2 -3.41 -9.66 16.72
CA ARG A 2 -2.20 -9.32 15.96
C ARG A 2 -2.63 -8.23 14.99
N ASP A 3 -2.20 -7.01 15.25
CA ASP A 3 -2.34 -5.87 14.35
C ASP A 3 -1.49 -6.16 13.12
N HIS A 4 -2.08 -6.79 12.10
CA HIS A 4 -1.40 -6.96 10.82
C HIS A 4 -1.36 -5.60 10.13
N ARG A 5 -0.19 -4.96 10.15
CA ARG A 5 0.02 -3.72 9.40
C ARG A 5 0.50 -4.06 8.00
N PHE A 6 0.08 -3.25 7.05
CA PHE A 6 0.42 -3.35 5.65
C PHE A 6 1.04 -2.02 5.23
N HIS A 7 2.24 -2.11 4.67
CA HIS A 7 2.98 -0.98 4.14
C HIS A 7 2.83 -0.97 2.63
N VAL A 8 2.25 0.10 2.11
CA VAL A 8 2.06 0.37 0.69
C VAL A 8 3.14 1.35 0.26
N VAL A 9 4.02 0.93 -0.64
CA VAL A 9 5.17 1.72 -1.10
C VAL A 9 5.08 1.89 -2.60
N CYS A 10 5.09 3.13 -3.07
CA CYS A 10 5.27 3.42 -4.48
C CYS A 10 6.76 3.36 -4.84
N ARG A 11 7.11 2.69 -5.93
CA ARG A 11 8.50 2.61 -6.43
C ARG A 11 8.87 3.74 -7.36
N ASP A 12 7.88 4.47 -7.86
CA ASP A 12 8.07 5.53 -8.84
C ASP A 12 8.11 6.92 -8.18
N CYS A 13 7.53 7.05 -6.99
CA CYS A 13 7.48 8.30 -6.25
C CYS A 13 7.70 8.04 -4.74
N PRO A 14 8.04 9.07 -3.94
CA PRO A 14 8.32 8.92 -2.52
C PRO A 14 7.06 8.70 -1.65
N THR A 15 5.98 8.18 -2.24
CA THR A 15 4.71 7.94 -1.55
C THR A 15 4.77 6.62 -0.80
N GLU A 16 4.58 6.69 0.51
CA GLU A 16 4.52 5.54 1.41
C GLU A 16 3.31 5.70 2.35
N LEU A 17 2.54 4.63 2.51
CA LEU A 17 1.27 4.61 3.27
C LEU A 17 1.22 3.37 4.15
N LEU A 18 0.69 3.51 5.36
CA LEU A 18 0.46 2.41 6.29
C LEU A 18 -1.04 2.17 6.47
N SER A 19 -1.43 0.90 6.50
CA SER A 19 -2.82 0.47 6.70
C SER A 19 -2.87 -0.73 7.64
N ASP A 20 -3.88 -0.79 8.50
CA ASP A 20 -4.15 -1.93 9.40
C ASP A 20 -4.99 -3.04 8.75
N SER A 21 -5.38 -2.86 7.49
CA SER A 21 -6.26 -3.74 6.75
C SER A 21 -5.69 -4.05 5.37
N GLU A 22 -5.59 -5.34 5.03
CA GLU A 22 -5.10 -5.80 3.72
C GLU A 22 -5.98 -5.25 2.57
N ARG A 23 -7.29 -5.17 2.81
CA ARG A 23 -8.24 -4.66 1.83
C ARG A 23 -8.01 -3.18 1.55
N ASP A 24 -7.75 -2.39 2.59
CA ASP A 24 -7.47 -0.97 2.45
C ASP A 24 -6.11 -0.74 1.79
N ALA A 25 -5.08 -1.51 2.18
CA ALA A 25 -3.77 -1.46 1.52
C ALA A 25 -3.85 -1.80 0.03
N THR A 26 -4.62 -2.84 -0.32
CA THR A 26 -4.83 -3.25 -1.73
C THR A 26 -5.58 -2.18 -2.50
N ARG A 27 -6.59 -1.57 -1.89
CA ARG A 27 -7.34 -0.47 -2.50
C ARG A 27 -6.47 0.76 -2.72
N LEU A 28 -5.65 1.14 -1.74
CA LEU A 28 -4.72 2.28 -1.85
C LEU A 28 -3.69 2.06 -2.95
N ALA A 29 -3.14 0.85 -3.05
CA ALA A 29 -2.23 0.51 -4.13
C ALA A 29 -2.92 0.64 -5.50
N ALA A 30 -4.07 -0.03 -5.69
CA ALA A 30 -4.80 0.01 -6.95
C ALA A 30 -5.25 1.43 -7.35
N ASP A 31 -5.69 2.24 -6.39
CA ASP A 31 -6.06 3.64 -6.62
C ASP A 31 -4.87 4.45 -7.12
N HIS A 32 -3.70 4.29 -6.50
CA HIS A 32 -2.49 4.99 -6.89
C HIS A 32 -1.92 4.49 -8.23
N GLU A 33 -1.93 3.18 -8.47
CA GLU A 33 -1.58 2.58 -9.77
C GLU A 33 -2.50 3.09 -10.89
N ASN A 34 -3.81 3.23 -10.62
CA ASN A 34 -4.76 3.71 -11.60
C ASN A 34 -4.64 5.23 -11.86
N ALA A 35 -4.50 6.02 -10.79
CA ALA A 35 -4.44 7.47 -10.87
C ALA A 35 -3.13 7.98 -11.46
N ALA A 36 -2.00 7.33 -11.14
CA ALA A 36 -0.68 7.81 -11.52
C ALA A 36 0.06 6.88 -12.49
N GLY A 37 -0.40 5.65 -12.71
CA GLY A 37 0.29 4.67 -13.56
C GLY A 37 1.60 4.15 -12.95
N HIS A 38 1.80 4.35 -11.65
CA HIS A 38 3.02 3.98 -10.96
C HIS A 38 3.02 2.51 -10.54
N ASN A 39 4.21 1.98 -10.24
CA ASN A 39 4.37 0.65 -9.67
C ASN A 39 4.29 0.73 -8.14
N VAL A 40 3.23 0.15 -7.56
CA VAL A 40 2.99 0.15 -6.11
C VAL A 40 3.11 -1.26 -5.55
N ALA A 41 3.90 -1.40 -4.49
CA ALA A 41 4.12 -2.67 -3.80
C ALA A 41 3.47 -2.64 -2.41
N ILE A 42 2.90 -3.79 -2.00
CA ILE A 42 2.34 -3.98 -0.66
C ILE A 42 3.20 -4.98 0.10
N GLY A 43 3.71 -4.60 1.26
CA GLY A 43 4.44 -5.45 2.18
C GLY A 43 3.69 -5.59 3.51
N ARG A 44 3.56 -6.80 4.03
CA ARG A 44 3.03 -6.99 5.39
C ARG A 44 4.12 -6.73 6.42
N VAL A 45 3.79 -5.94 7.43
CA VAL A 45 4.64 -5.59 8.56
C VAL A 45 4.04 -6.28 9.79
N ASP A 46 4.72 -7.30 10.29
CA ASP A 46 4.38 -8.04 11.52
C ASP A 46 5.05 -7.39 12.74
#